data_AF-A0A926X5X5-F1
#
_entry.id   AF-A0A926X5X5-F1
#
_cell.length_a   1.000
_cell.length_b   1.000
_cell.length_c   1.000
_cell.angle_alpha   90.00
_cell.angle_beta   90.00
_cell.angle_gamma   90.00
#
_symmetry.space_group_name_H-M   'P 1'
#
loop_
_entity.id
_entity.type
_entity.pdbx_description
1 polymer ?
#
loop_
_entity_poly.entity_id
_entity_poly.type
_entity_poly.pdbx_seq_one_letter_code
_entity_poly.pdbx_strand_id
1 'polypeptide(L)'
;MTMQPPQSTYSPLETAILTALKQGGLNRGELSDLTQQPYSRLVPLLDGLVSKKAIESYFHNDGRHLPVLTYRLRSLNLPQRAAPPPPPPPLNPALRQSRS
;
A
#
# COMPACT_ATOMS: atom_id res chain seq x y z
N MET A 1 -7.76 37.83 7.24
CA MET A 1 -6.63 36.88 7.30
C MET A 1 -7.05 35.64 6.51
N THR A 2 -6.60 35.50 5.27
CA THR A 2 -6.94 34.35 4.41
C THR A 2 -6.15 33.13 4.86
N MET A 3 -6.84 32.14 5.39
CA MET A 3 -6.24 30.84 5.73
C MET A 3 -5.87 30.13 4.43
N GLN A 4 -4.57 30.07 4.13
CA GLN A 4 -4.02 29.33 3.01
C GLN A 4 -4.06 27.83 3.36
N PRO A 5 -4.64 26.96 2.52
CA PRO A 5 -4.66 25.53 2.79
C PRO A 5 -3.22 25.00 2.80
N PRO A 6 -2.92 23.95 3.60
CA PRO A 6 -1.57 23.42 3.73
C PRO A 6 -1.03 23.05 2.35
N GLN A 7 0.10 23.63 1.97
CA GLN A 7 0.73 23.39 0.68
C GLN A 7 1.04 21.90 0.53
N SER A 8 0.39 21.25 -0.44
CA SER A 8 0.68 19.86 -0.78
C SER A 8 2.18 19.70 -1.04
N THR A 9 2.87 18.93 -0.20
CA THR A 9 4.32 18.62 -0.30
C THR A 9 4.68 17.84 -1.57
N TYR A 10 3.68 17.48 -2.36
CA TYR A 10 3.78 16.66 -3.55
C TYR A 10 3.43 17.49 -4.79
N SER A 11 4.23 17.33 -5.83
CA SER A 11 3.95 17.86 -7.16
C SER A 11 2.61 17.31 -7.71
N PRO A 12 2.02 17.96 -8.73
CA PRO A 12 0.79 17.46 -9.36
C PRO A 12 0.93 16.00 -9.84
N LEU A 13 2.10 15.65 -10.37
CA LEU A 13 2.38 14.30 -10.86
C LEU A 13 2.54 13.28 -9.72
N GLU A 14 3.24 13.63 -8.63
CA GLU A 14 3.28 12.79 -7.42
C GLU A 14 1.87 12.59 -6.85
N THR A 15 1.05 13.64 -6.84
CA THR A 15 -0.34 13.58 -6.37
C THR A 15 -1.20 12.64 -7.23
N ALA A 16 -1.01 12.67 -8.55
CA ALA A 16 -1.69 11.75 -9.47
C ALA A 16 -1.29 10.30 -9.20
N ILE A 17 0.01 10.02 -9.05
CA ILE A 17 0.52 8.68 -8.72
C ILE A 17 -0.06 8.18 -7.39
N LEU A 18 0.01 9.00 -6.33
CA LEU A 18 -0.53 8.64 -5.02
C LEU A 18 -2.04 8.39 -5.08
N THR A 19 -2.77 9.14 -5.91
CA THR A 19 -4.21 8.96 -6.09
C THR A 19 -4.52 7.65 -6.82
N ALA A 20 -3.76 7.30 -7.85
CA ALA A 20 -3.91 6.03 -8.56
C ALA A 20 -3.67 4.83 -7.64
N LEU A 21 -2.63 4.91 -6.80
CA LEU A 21 -2.27 3.86 -5.84
C LEU A 21 -3.28 3.67 -4.68
N LYS A 22 -4.31 4.53 -4.56
CA LYS A 22 -5.42 4.30 -3.62
C LYS A 22 -6.28 3.10 -4.00
N GLN A 23 -6.31 2.75 -5.28
CA GLN A 23 -7.16 1.65 -5.80
C GLN A 23 -6.48 0.29 -5.67
N GLY A 24 -5.17 0.25 -5.43
CA GLY A 24 -4.40 -0.98 -5.34
C GLY A 24 -2.93 -0.77 -5.71
N GLY A 25 -2.20 -1.89 -5.77
CA GLY A 25 -0.82 -1.87 -6.25
C GLY A 25 -0.78 -1.76 -7.77
N LEU A 26 0.03 -0.84 -8.30
CA LEU A 26 0.22 -0.62 -9.74
C LEU A 26 1.69 -0.79 -10.12
N ASN A 27 1.94 -1.36 -11.29
CA ASN A 27 3.28 -1.48 -11.85
C ASN A 27 3.68 -0.22 -12.64
N ARG A 28 4.96 -0.13 -13.06
CA ARG A 28 5.47 1.06 -13.78
C ARG A 28 4.76 1.32 -15.10
N GLY A 29 4.37 0.27 -15.82
CA GLY A 29 3.68 0.39 -17.10
C GLY A 29 2.28 0.97 -16.92
N GLU A 30 1.53 0.47 -15.94
CA GLU A 30 0.21 1.00 -15.58
C GLU A 30 0.29 2.47 -15.13
N LEU A 31 1.30 2.81 -14.32
CA LEU A 31 1.52 4.20 -13.89
C LEU A 31 1.94 5.11 -15.04
N SER A 32 2.73 4.61 -15.99
CA SER A 32 3.14 5.34 -17.20
C SER A 32 1.94 5.64 -18.09
N ASP A 33 1.06 4.65 -18.30
CA ASP A 33 -0.17 4.79 -19.07
C ASP A 33 -1.13 5.80 -18.41
N LEU A 34 -1.39 5.66 -17.11
CA LEU A 34 -2.30 6.54 -16.37
C LEU A 34 -1.82 8.00 -16.31
N THR A 35 -0.51 8.21 -16.15
CA THR A 35 0.05 9.57 -16.03
C THR A 35 0.50 10.17 -17.35
N GLN A 36 0.45 9.38 -18.43
CA GLN A 36 1.00 9.72 -19.75
C GLN A 36 2.45 10.21 -19.66
N GLN A 37 3.23 9.64 -18.73
CA GLN A 37 4.64 10.02 -18.51
C GLN A 37 5.59 8.93 -18.97
N PRO A 38 6.72 9.28 -19.58
CA PRO A 38 7.75 8.32 -19.92
C PRO A 38 8.45 7.78 -18.66
N TYR A 39 8.95 6.55 -18.75
CA TYR A 39 9.68 5.88 -17.66
C TYR A 39 10.83 6.71 -17.10
N SER A 40 11.55 7.46 -17.95
CA SER A 40 12.67 8.30 -17.54
C SER A 40 12.28 9.40 -16.55
N ARG A 41 11.03 9.89 -16.61
CA ARG A 41 10.49 10.82 -15.61
C ARG A 41 9.85 10.10 -14.43
N LEU A 42 9.25 8.94 -14.67
CA LEU A 42 8.47 8.22 -13.66
C LEU A 42 9.36 7.54 -12.60
N VAL A 43 10.49 6.96 -13.02
CA VAL A 43 11.43 6.27 -12.11
C VAL A 43 11.95 7.17 -10.97
N PRO A 44 12.56 8.34 -11.23
CA PRO A 44 13.07 9.19 -10.15
C PRO A 44 11.96 9.72 -9.23
N LEU A 45 10.74 9.88 -9.74
CA LEU A 45 9.58 10.26 -8.92
C LEU A 45 9.16 9.14 -7.97
N LEU A 46 9.09 7.90 -8.48
CA LEU A 46 8.79 6.74 -7.63
C LEU A 46 9.86 6.53 -6.57
N ASP A 47 11.14 6.65 -6.92
CA ASP A 47 12.24 6.57 -5.95
C ASP A 47 12.13 7.68 -4.88
N GLY A 48 11.74 8.89 -5.28
CA GLY A 48 11.46 9.99 -4.36
C GLY A 48 10.30 9.67 -3.40
N LEU A 49 9.20 9.12 -3.91
CA LEU A 49 8.04 8.73 -3.10
C LEU A 49 8.33 7.57 -2.15
N VAL A 50 9.14 6.59 -2.57
CA VAL A 50 9.64 5.50 -1.72
C VAL A 50 10.53 6.05 -0.62
N SER A 51 11.47 6.95 -0.97
CA SER A 51 12.38 7.59 -0.01
C SER A 51 11.64 8.42 1.03
N LYS A 52 10.56 9.11 0.62
CA LYS A 52 9.63 9.83 1.50
C LYS A 52 8.71 8.89 2.31
N LYS A 53 8.81 7.58 2.11
CA LYS A 53 7.96 6.55 2.73
C LYS A 53 6.46 6.75 2.45
N ALA A 54 6.12 7.42 1.35
CA ALA A 54 4.74 7.61 0.91
C ALA A 54 4.20 6.35 0.21
N ILE A 55 5.08 5.63 -0.49
CA ILE A 55 4.79 4.38 -1.16
C ILE A 55 5.83 3.33 -0.79
N GLU A 56 5.53 2.07 -1.07
CA GLU A 56 6.48 0.97 -1.02
C GLU A 56 6.43 0.16 -2.32
N SER A 57 7.52 -0.54 -2.60
CA SER A 57 7.63 -1.41 -3.78
C SER A 57 7.82 -2.87 -3.34
N TYR A 58 7.20 -3.77 -4.08
CA TYR A 58 7.28 -5.22 -3.86
C TYR A 58 7.16 -5.94 -5.20
N PHE A 59 7.72 -7.14 -5.28
CA PHE A 59 7.50 -7.99 -6.44
C PHE A 59 6.19 -8.73 -6.29
N HIS A 60 5.26 -8.50 -7.21
CA HIS A 60 4.06 -9.30 -7.32
C HIS A 60 4.31 -10.46 -8.29
N ASN A 61 4.04 -11.68 -7.83
CA ASN A 61 4.14 -12.88 -8.64
C ASN A 61 2.77 -13.54 -8.68
N ASP A 62 2.17 -13.59 -9.88
CA ASP A 62 0.88 -14.21 -10.14
C ASP A 62 1.01 -15.71 -10.51
N GLY A 63 2.24 -16.24 -10.51
CA GLY A 63 2.55 -17.65 -10.78
C GLY A 63 2.55 -18.03 -12.26
N ARG A 64 2.18 -17.10 -13.16
CA ARG A 64 2.16 -17.34 -14.61
C ARG A 64 3.22 -16.54 -15.35
N HIS A 65 3.66 -15.42 -14.78
CA HIS A 65 4.62 -14.52 -15.40
C HIS A 65 5.85 -14.26 -14.52
N LEU A 66 6.86 -13.63 -15.11
CA LEU A 66 8.01 -13.13 -14.36
C LEU A 66 7.51 -12.15 -13.29
N PRO A 67 8.10 -12.17 -12.07
CA PRO A 67 7.71 -11.25 -11.00
C PRO A 67 7.77 -9.80 -11.48
N VAL A 68 6.67 -9.08 -11.32
CA VAL A 68 6.54 -7.68 -11.75
C VAL A 68 6.75 -6.77 -10.54
N LEU A 69 7.57 -5.73 -10.70
CA LEU A 69 7.75 -4.73 -9.66
C LEU A 69 6.50 -3.84 -9.58
N THR A 70 5.83 -3.91 -8.44
CA THR A 70 4.58 -3.22 -8.15
C THR A 70 4.77 -2.25 -7.01
N TYR A 71 4.08 -1.12 -7.07
CA TYR A 71 4.11 -0.05 -6.08
C TYR A 71 2.74 0.04 -5.42
N ARG A 72 2.69 0.31 -4.11
CA ARG A 72 1.44 0.60 -3.40
C ARG A 72 1.63 1.72 -2.39
N LEU A 73 0.53 2.36 -1.98
CA LEU A 73 0.57 3.29 -0.86
C LEU A 73 1.09 2.57 0.38
N ARG A 74 2.03 3.20 1.07
CA ARG A 74 2.48 2.71 2.36
C ARG A 74 1.35 3.00 3.35
N SER A 75 0.72 1.97 3.90
CA SER A 75 -0.19 2.17 5.01
C SER A 75 0.60 2.87 6.12
N LEU A 76 0.18 4.08 6.51
CA LEU A 76 0.67 4.67 7.74
C LEU A 76 0.38 3.63 8.80
N ASN A 77 1.42 3.02 9.34
CA ASN A 77 1.33 2.10 10.46
C ASN A 77 0.91 2.94 11.66
N LEU A 78 -0.36 3.37 11.69
CA LEU A 78 -1.06 3.51 12.96
C LEU A 78 -0.80 2.18 13.64
N PRO A 79 -0.23 2.15 14.86
CA PRO A 79 -0.21 0.91 15.63
C PRO A 79 -1.62 0.37 15.53
N GLN A 80 -1.77 -0.83 14.95
CA GLN A 80 -3.05 -1.49 14.90
C GLN A 80 -3.54 -1.41 16.34
N ARG A 81 -4.53 -0.57 16.61
CA ARG A 81 -5.20 -0.52 17.89
C ARG A 81 -5.71 -1.94 18.00
N ALA A 82 -4.99 -2.76 18.78
CA ALA A 82 -5.10 -4.20 18.75
C ALA A 82 -6.60 -4.49 18.72
N ALA A 83 -7.10 -4.97 17.58
CA ALA A 83 -8.44 -5.51 17.58
C ALA A 83 -8.40 -6.50 18.75
N PRO A 84 -9.31 -6.39 19.74
CA PRO A 84 -9.27 -7.28 20.89
C PRO A 84 -9.13 -8.70 20.32
N PRO A 85 -8.17 -9.50 20.84
CA PRO A 85 -7.93 -10.83 20.31
C PRO A 85 -9.28 -11.53 20.19
N PRO A 86 -9.55 -12.25 19.08
CA PRO A 86 -10.81 -12.94 18.91
C PRO A 86 -11.07 -13.75 20.19
N PRO A 87 -12.30 -13.73 20.74
CA PRO A 87 -12.60 -14.47 21.94
C PRO A 87 -12.18 -15.93 21.74
N PRO A 88 -11.58 -16.58 22.77
CA PRO A 88 -11.18 -17.96 22.65
C PRO A 88 -12.39 -18.81 22.22
N PRO A 89 -12.18 -19.83 21.38
CA PRO A 89 -13.27 -20.71 20.96
C PRO A 89 -13.95 -21.32 22.20
N PRO A 90 -15.28 -21.52 22.18
CA PRO A 90 -15.98 -22.13 23.30
C PRO A 90 -15.34 -23.47 23.64
N LEU A 91 -15.02 -23.67 24.93
CA LEU A 91 -14.49 -24.92 25.44
C LEU A 91 -15.44 -26.06 25.09
N ASN A 92 -14.99 -26.93 24.19
CA ASN A 92 -15.78 -28.05 23.70
C ASN A 92 -16.00 -29.04 24.86
N PRO A 93 -17.24 -29.27 25.33
CA PRO A 93 -17.51 -30.12 26.51
C PRO A 93 -17.13 -31.59 26.29
N ALA A 94 -16.86 -31.99 25.04
CA ALA A 94 -16.43 -33.34 24.66
C ALA A 94 -15.05 -33.75 25.25
N LEU A 95 -14.21 -32.80 25.69
CA LEU A 95 -12.91 -33.11 26.29
C LEU A 95 -12.96 -33.44 27.80
N ARG A 96 -14.12 -33.32 28.46
CA ARG A 96 -14.28 -33.69 29.88
C ARG A 96 -14.48 -35.19 30.11
N GLN A 97 -14.79 -35.97 29.08
CA GLN A 97 -15.14 -37.39 29.25
C GLN A 97 -13.97 -38.36 29.08
N SER A 98 -12.76 -37.89 28.79
CA SER A 98 -11.56 -38.73 28.65
C SER A 98 -10.72 -38.84 29.93
N ARG A 99 -11.30 -38.52 31.09
CA ARG A 99 -10.70 -38.73 32.41
C ARG A 99 -11.74 -39.28 33.38
N SER A 100 -12.05 -40.56 33.24
CA SER A 100 -12.55 -41.44 34.31
C SER A 100 -12.20 -42.87 33.93
#